data_AF-A0A358SIX8-F1
#
_entry.id   AF-A0A358SIX8-F1
#
_cell.length_a   1.000
_cell.length_b   1.000
_cell.length_c   1.000
_cell.angle_alpha   90.00
_cell.angle_beta   90.00
_cell.angle_gamma   90.00
#
_symmetry.space_group_name_H-M   'P 1'
#
loop_
_entity.id
_entity.type
_entity.pdbx_description
1 polymer ?
#
loop_
_entity_poly.entity_id
_entity_poly.type
_entity_poly.pdbx_seq_one_letter_code
_entity_poly.pdbx_strand_id
1 'polypeptide(L)'
;MAFRAPRRHRHCGGSVTAGPENRCLPDPTSNTASRTRSTAIIISAKHGQSPTDPADLKRVPDAPIIAAVNAAWTAAHPGAGALVAFSTDDDGMLWWLSDRSQAAADFVKNYLLTHDAAGNDISGSPITVSASGLTQVYAGAESAAYFGVPVSDPRHPDIFGIVQHGVVYTGGKGKIAEHGGAGFQDRNVPILVVVPGMRQGEQIGAQVETTQIAPTILRLLGLNPYALQAVQIEHTQVLPGLRRH
;
A
#
# COMPACT_ATOMS: atom_id res chain seq x y z
N MET A 1 12.81 47.30 6.29
CA MET A 1 12.09 47.84 5.11
C MET A 1 10.60 47.76 5.38
N ALA A 2 9.89 48.86 5.13
CA ALA A 2 8.52 49.11 5.53
C ALA A 2 7.49 48.72 4.44
N PHE A 3 6.36 48.17 4.91
CA PHE A 3 4.98 48.19 4.40
C PHE A 3 4.63 47.88 2.93
N ARG A 4 3.60 47.03 2.77
CA ARG A 4 2.31 47.51 2.20
C ARG A 4 1.11 46.68 2.66
N ALA A 5 0.10 47.35 3.19
CA ALA A 5 -1.21 46.77 3.54
C ALA A 5 -2.02 46.39 2.28
N PRO A 6 -2.96 45.43 2.36
CA PRO A 6 -3.82 45.10 1.24
C PRO A 6 -4.82 46.22 0.95
N ARG A 7 -5.06 46.47 -0.34
CA ARG A 7 -6.05 47.44 -0.82
C ARG A 7 -7.44 47.03 -0.35
N ARG A 8 -8.17 47.95 0.28
CA ARG A 8 -9.61 47.82 0.48
C ARG A 8 -10.29 47.79 -0.89
N HIS A 9 -10.94 46.69 -1.23
CA HIS A 9 -11.91 46.70 -2.32
C HIS A 9 -13.15 47.45 -1.82
N ARG A 10 -13.51 48.52 -2.54
CA ARG A 10 -14.77 49.23 -2.30
C ARG A 10 -15.92 48.30 -2.67
N HIS A 11 -16.86 48.12 -1.76
CA HIS A 11 -18.18 47.63 -2.10
C HIS A 11 -18.88 48.69 -2.93
N CYS A 12 -19.28 48.33 -4.15
CA CYS A 12 -20.32 49.07 -4.87
C CYS A 12 -21.67 48.67 -4.25
N GLY A 13 -22.11 49.48 -3.29
CA GLY A 13 -23.53 49.55 -2.92
C GLY A 13 -24.24 50.53 -3.85
N GLY A 14 -25.50 50.23 -4.17
CA GLY A 14 -26.46 51.21 -4.68
C GLY A 14 -26.59 51.31 -6.20
N SER A 15 -27.75 50.83 -6.69
CA SER A 15 -28.59 51.41 -7.76
C SER A 15 -27.93 52.45 -8.67
N VAL A 16 -27.55 52.04 -9.90
CA VAL A 16 -27.65 52.88 -11.11
C VAL A 16 -27.89 51.95 -12.31
N THR A 17 -28.91 52.28 -13.10
CA THR A 17 -29.18 51.71 -14.43
C THR A 17 -28.01 51.99 -15.38
N ALA A 18 -27.39 50.94 -15.93
CA ALA A 18 -26.37 51.08 -16.97
C ALA A 18 -26.58 50.02 -18.07
N GLY A 19 -26.42 50.45 -19.32
CA GLY A 19 -26.77 49.72 -20.55
C GLY A 19 -25.91 48.48 -20.87
N PRO A 20 -26.13 47.86 -22.05
CA PRO A 20 -25.90 46.43 -22.28
C PRO A 20 -24.43 45.97 -22.42
N GLU A 21 -23.42 46.79 -22.13
CA GLU A 21 -22.01 46.46 -22.43
C GLU A 21 -21.06 46.32 -21.24
N ASN A 22 -21.51 46.45 -19.99
CA ASN A 22 -20.68 46.16 -18.83
C ASN A 22 -20.93 44.74 -18.28
N ARG A 23 -20.47 43.71 -19.00
CA ARG A 23 -20.27 42.40 -18.36
C ARG A 23 -18.95 42.45 -17.60
N CYS A 24 -19.03 42.46 -16.27
CA CYS A 24 -17.90 42.09 -15.43
C CYS A 24 -17.39 40.72 -15.91
N LEU A 25 -16.12 40.65 -16.30
CA LEU A 25 -15.45 39.37 -16.53
C LEU A 25 -15.59 38.54 -15.23
N PRO A 26 -16.04 37.28 -15.30
CA PRO A 26 -16.14 36.45 -14.11
C PRO A 26 -14.77 36.34 -13.47
N ASP A 27 -14.72 36.57 -12.16
CA ASP A 27 -13.51 36.37 -11.36
C ASP A 27 -13.05 34.92 -11.55
N PRO A 28 -11.85 34.67 -12.11
CA PRO A 28 -11.36 33.31 -12.35
C PRO A 28 -11.19 32.50 -11.06
N THR A 29 -11.29 33.13 -9.88
CA THR A 29 -11.28 32.46 -8.58
C THR A 29 -12.68 32.04 -8.09
N SER A 30 -13.77 32.52 -8.71
CA SER A 30 -15.12 32.26 -8.19
C SER A 30 -15.55 30.80 -8.34
N ASN A 31 -15.13 30.13 -9.41
CA ASN A 31 -15.50 28.74 -9.67
C ASN A 31 -14.65 27.72 -8.90
N THR A 32 -13.37 28.01 -8.66
CA THR A 32 -12.48 27.14 -7.87
C THR A 32 -12.75 27.24 -6.37
N ALA A 33 -13.02 28.45 -5.86
CA ALA A 33 -13.47 28.65 -4.48
C ALA A 33 -14.91 28.14 -4.22
N SER A 34 -15.73 28.03 -5.26
CA SER A 34 -17.10 27.50 -5.17
C SER A 34 -17.11 25.97 -4.96
N ARG A 35 -16.27 25.21 -5.67
CA ARG A 35 -16.27 23.75 -5.58
C ARG A 35 -15.69 23.21 -4.27
N THR A 36 -14.63 23.83 -3.74
CA THR A 36 -14.05 23.42 -2.45
C THR A 36 -15.00 23.59 -1.27
N ARG A 37 -16.03 24.44 -1.40
CA ARG A 37 -17.08 24.62 -0.39
C ARG A 37 -18.23 23.62 -0.49
N SER A 38 -18.35 22.87 -1.59
CA SER A 38 -19.47 21.95 -1.84
C SER A 38 -19.02 20.51 -2.16
N THR A 39 -17.71 20.25 -2.16
CA THR A 39 -17.13 18.95 -2.49
C THR A 39 -16.40 18.40 -1.28
N ALA A 40 -16.69 17.15 -0.92
CA ALA A 40 -15.86 16.40 0.01
C ALA A 40 -14.61 15.88 -0.73
N ILE A 41 -13.45 15.99 -0.10
CA ILE A 41 -12.16 15.57 -0.63
C ILE A 41 -11.58 14.55 0.35
N ILE A 42 -11.24 13.37 -0.15
CA ILE A 42 -10.48 12.35 0.58
C ILE A 42 -9.14 12.21 -0.12
N ILE A 43 -8.05 12.49 0.59
CA ILE A 43 -6.68 12.33 0.09
C ILE A 43 -6.05 11.15 0.82
N SER A 44 -5.53 10.20 0.05
CA SER A 44 -4.76 9.07 0.55
C SER A 44 -3.83 8.52 -0.55
N ALA A 45 -3.18 7.39 -0.30
CA ALA A 45 -2.32 6.68 -1.23
C ALA A 45 -2.66 5.17 -1.23
N LYS A 46 -2.19 4.44 -2.25
CA LYS A 46 -2.37 2.98 -2.32
C LYS A 46 -1.46 2.22 -1.35
N HIS A 47 -0.25 2.72 -1.15
CA HIS A 47 0.80 2.17 -0.27
C HIS A 47 1.89 3.23 -0.09
N GLY A 48 2.79 2.99 0.86
CA GLY A 48 4.05 3.71 1.02
C GLY A 48 5.21 3.05 0.26
N GLN A 49 6.40 3.09 0.84
CA GLN A 49 7.66 2.52 0.32
C GLN A 49 8.55 2.13 1.50
N SER A 50 9.31 1.04 1.36
CA SER A 50 10.23 0.53 2.36
C SER A 50 11.57 0.10 1.73
N PRO A 51 12.71 0.38 2.38
CA PRO A 51 12.84 1.22 3.56
C PRO A 51 12.74 2.72 3.20
N THR A 52 12.26 3.53 4.14
CA THR A 52 12.29 5.00 4.00
C THR A 52 13.65 5.62 4.31
N ASP A 53 14.46 4.95 5.12
CA ASP A 53 15.87 5.30 5.33
C ASP A 53 16.74 4.48 4.35
N PRO A 54 17.44 5.12 3.41
CA PRO A 54 18.31 4.40 2.48
C PRO A 54 19.41 3.57 3.15
N ALA A 55 19.82 3.91 4.38
CA ALA A 55 20.83 3.16 5.11
C ALA A 55 20.35 1.77 5.57
N ASP A 56 19.03 1.57 5.66
CA ASP A 56 18.44 0.27 6.02
C ASP A 56 18.42 -0.71 4.85
N LEU A 57 18.64 -0.26 3.61
CA LEU A 57 18.47 -1.06 2.40
C LEU A 57 19.43 -2.25 2.33
N LYS A 58 18.84 -3.42 2.04
CA LYS A 58 19.51 -4.70 1.82
C LYS A 58 18.96 -5.31 0.53
N ARG A 59 19.65 -5.12 -0.59
CA ARG A 59 19.27 -5.73 -1.87
C ARG A 59 19.69 -7.18 -1.91
N VAL A 60 18.75 -8.09 -2.12
CA VAL A 60 19.02 -9.54 -2.13
C VAL A 60 18.59 -10.10 -3.49
N PRO A 61 19.47 -10.65 -4.33
CA PRO A 61 19.04 -11.36 -5.53
C PRO A 61 18.26 -12.62 -5.13
N ASP A 62 17.04 -12.75 -5.62
CA ASP A 62 16.13 -13.89 -5.42
C ASP A 62 16.53 -15.11 -6.27
N ALA A 63 17.02 -14.88 -7.50
CA ALA A 63 17.36 -15.97 -8.42
C ALA A 63 18.33 -17.03 -7.84
N PRO A 64 19.41 -16.67 -7.10
CA PRO A 64 20.23 -17.65 -6.39
C PRO A 64 19.48 -18.45 -5.32
N ILE A 65 18.55 -17.83 -4.60
CA ILE A 65 17.74 -18.51 -3.56
C ILE A 65 16.82 -19.53 -4.23
N ILE A 66 16.10 -19.12 -5.29
CA ILE A 66 15.22 -19.99 -6.07
C ILE A 66 16.00 -21.17 -6.67
N ALA A 67 17.16 -20.92 -7.27
CA ALA A 67 18.00 -21.96 -7.84
C ALA A 67 18.44 -22.98 -6.77
N ALA A 68 18.82 -22.51 -5.58
CA ALA A 68 19.28 -23.37 -4.51
C ALA A 68 18.14 -24.20 -3.89
N VAL A 69 16.94 -23.63 -3.71
CA VAL A 69 15.73 -24.36 -3.31
C VAL A 69 15.39 -25.46 -4.31
N ASN A 70 15.40 -25.14 -5.61
CA ASN A 70 15.12 -26.12 -6.67
C ASN A 70 16.17 -27.24 -6.72
N ALA A 71 17.45 -26.92 -6.53
CA ALA A 71 18.52 -27.90 -6.45
C ALA A 71 18.34 -28.83 -5.24
N ALA A 72 18.05 -28.28 -4.06
CA ALA A 72 17.80 -29.05 -2.85
C ALA A 72 16.58 -29.97 -2.99
N TRP A 73 15.49 -29.46 -3.60
CA TRP A 73 14.30 -30.24 -3.87
C TRP A 73 14.59 -31.43 -4.79
N THR A 74 15.30 -31.19 -5.90
CA THR A 74 15.66 -32.21 -6.88
C THR A 74 16.56 -33.29 -6.27
N ALA A 75 17.48 -32.90 -5.38
CA ALA A 75 18.33 -33.85 -4.67
C ALA A 75 17.52 -34.75 -3.70
N ALA A 76 16.51 -34.20 -3.03
CA ALA A 76 15.62 -34.95 -2.15
C ALA A 76 14.57 -35.79 -2.92
N HIS A 77 14.24 -35.39 -4.15
CA HIS A 77 13.22 -36.02 -4.99
C HIS A 77 13.76 -36.31 -6.40
N PRO A 78 14.62 -37.34 -6.57
CA PRO A 78 15.21 -37.66 -7.87
C PRO A 78 14.15 -37.84 -8.96
N GLY A 79 14.30 -37.11 -10.07
CA GLY A 79 13.38 -37.12 -11.20
C GLY A 79 12.25 -36.08 -11.13
N ALA A 80 12.10 -35.35 -10.02
CA ALA A 80 11.24 -34.18 -9.96
C ALA A 80 11.83 -33.01 -10.79
N GLY A 81 10.96 -32.16 -11.32
CA GLY A 81 11.35 -30.88 -11.92
C GLY A 81 11.66 -29.81 -10.88
N ALA A 82 11.93 -28.59 -11.36
CA ALA A 82 12.03 -27.41 -10.49
C ALA A 82 10.72 -27.22 -9.71
N LEU A 83 10.83 -27.00 -8.40
CA LEU A 83 9.68 -26.86 -7.52
C LEU A 83 9.05 -25.47 -7.61
N VAL A 84 9.87 -24.42 -7.60
CA VAL A 84 9.40 -23.04 -7.74
C VAL A 84 9.05 -22.80 -9.21
N ALA A 85 7.75 -22.71 -9.50
CA ALA A 85 7.23 -22.55 -10.86
C ALA A 85 7.11 -21.07 -11.26
N PHE A 86 6.84 -20.19 -10.29
CA PHE A 86 6.73 -18.75 -10.50
C PHE A 86 7.03 -17.98 -9.20
N SER A 87 7.64 -16.80 -9.31
CA SER A 87 7.91 -15.88 -8.20
C SER A 87 7.53 -14.45 -8.57
N THR A 88 7.12 -13.67 -7.56
CA THR A 88 6.96 -12.21 -7.66
C THR A 88 7.49 -11.58 -6.38
N ASP A 89 8.80 -11.41 -6.32
CA ASP A 89 9.48 -10.94 -5.12
C ASP A 89 9.83 -9.46 -5.24
N ASP A 90 9.53 -8.71 -4.17
CA ASP A 90 9.93 -7.31 -3.97
C ASP A 90 10.38 -7.15 -2.50
N ASP A 91 9.65 -6.42 -1.65
CA ASP A 91 9.78 -6.46 -0.19
C ASP A 91 8.75 -7.41 0.47
N GLY A 92 8.17 -8.30 -0.34
CA GLY A 92 7.56 -9.55 0.06
C GLY A 92 8.10 -10.68 -0.82
N MET A 93 8.08 -11.92 -0.33
CA MET A 93 8.41 -13.11 -1.14
C MET A 93 7.12 -13.88 -1.46
N LEU A 94 6.80 -14.06 -2.74
CA LEU A 94 5.56 -14.70 -3.17
C LEU A 94 5.85 -15.75 -4.25
N TRP A 95 5.82 -17.03 -3.89
CA TRP A 95 6.13 -18.12 -4.81
C TRP A 95 4.95 -19.08 -5.01
N TRP A 96 4.81 -19.55 -6.24
CA TRP A 96 3.90 -20.64 -6.63
C TRP A 96 4.73 -21.88 -6.95
N LEU A 97 4.31 -23.02 -6.42
CA LEU A 97 5.02 -24.28 -6.54
C LEU A 97 4.36 -25.17 -7.61
N SER A 98 5.16 -25.97 -8.31
CA SER A 98 4.66 -27.00 -9.23
C SER A 98 3.99 -28.15 -8.48
N ASP A 99 4.49 -28.45 -7.28
CA ASP A 99 3.85 -29.34 -6.29
C ASP A 99 3.31 -28.46 -5.16
N ARG A 100 1.98 -28.30 -5.13
CA ARG A 100 1.28 -27.46 -4.13
C ARG A 100 0.90 -28.24 -2.86
N SER A 101 1.48 -29.41 -2.62
CA SER A 101 1.27 -30.15 -1.38
C SER A 101 1.84 -29.41 -0.18
N GLN A 102 1.26 -29.66 1.01
CA GLN A 102 1.78 -29.07 2.24
C GLN A 102 3.23 -29.50 2.51
N ALA A 103 3.60 -30.74 2.16
CA ALA A 103 4.97 -31.23 2.34
C ALA A 103 5.98 -30.45 1.48
N ALA A 104 5.64 -30.14 0.22
CA ALA A 104 6.47 -29.31 -0.64
C ALA A 104 6.57 -27.87 -0.11
N ALA A 105 5.47 -27.31 0.37
CA ALA A 105 5.46 -25.97 0.95
C ALA A 105 6.30 -25.90 2.25
N ASP A 106 6.19 -26.91 3.12
CA ASP A 106 6.98 -27.02 4.35
C ASP A 106 8.48 -27.21 4.06
N PHE A 107 8.82 -27.95 3.01
CA PHE A 107 10.20 -28.08 2.53
C PHE A 107 10.80 -26.71 2.19
N VAL A 108 10.07 -25.91 1.40
CA VAL A 108 10.52 -24.57 1.01
C VAL A 108 10.61 -23.65 2.22
N LYS A 109 9.60 -23.64 3.10
CA LYS A 109 9.61 -22.87 4.35
C LYS A 109 10.83 -23.19 5.19
N ASN A 110 11.14 -24.47 5.39
CA ASN A 110 12.31 -24.89 6.15
C ASN A 110 13.61 -24.44 5.48
N TYR A 111 13.75 -24.61 4.15
CA TYR A 111 14.92 -24.14 3.43
C TYR A 111 15.13 -22.65 3.65
N LEU A 112 14.10 -21.84 3.36
CA LEU A 112 14.16 -20.39 3.45
C LEU A 112 14.58 -19.91 4.83
N LEU A 113 14.00 -20.48 5.89
CA LEU A 113 14.27 -20.07 7.27
C LEU A 113 15.61 -20.55 7.84
N THR A 114 16.28 -21.49 7.17
CA THR A 114 17.54 -22.09 7.67
C THR A 114 18.78 -21.75 6.85
N HIS A 115 18.62 -21.06 5.72
CA HIS A 115 19.74 -20.68 4.84
C HIS A 115 19.91 -19.17 4.79
N ASP A 116 21.16 -18.73 4.69
CA ASP A 116 21.49 -17.32 4.47
C ASP A 116 21.42 -16.95 2.99
N ALA A 117 21.25 -15.67 2.68
CA ALA A 117 21.33 -15.14 1.34
C ALA A 117 22.34 -13.98 1.26
N ALA A 118 23.15 -13.98 0.20
CA ALA A 118 24.04 -12.86 -0.10
C ALA A 118 23.26 -11.69 -0.69
N GLY A 119 23.74 -10.47 -0.46
CA GLY A 119 23.13 -9.24 -0.96
C GLY A 119 24.11 -8.09 -1.03
N ASN A 120 23.59 -6.87 -1.19
CA ASN A 120 24.37 -5.64 -1.07
C ASN A 120 23.58 -4.50 -0.43
N ASP A 121 24.27 -3.59 0.24
CA ASP A 121 23.68 -2.38 0.81
C ASP A 121 23.45 -1.28 -0.25
N ILE A 122 23.02 -0.10 0.18
CA ILE A 122 22.81 1.07 -0.69
C ILE A 122 24.05 1.47 -1.49
N SER A 123 25.25 1.36 -0.91
CA SER A 123 26.55 1.64 -1.57
C SER A 123 26.98 0.54 -2.54
N GLY A 124 26.29 -0.61 -2.50
CA GLY A 124 26.62 -1.80 -3.26
C GLY A 124 27.71 -2.65 -2.60
N SER A 125 28.01 -2.42 -1.32
CA SER A 125 28.92 -3.25 -0.52
C SER A 125 28.26 -4.59 -0.18
N PRO A 126 28.98 -5.72 -0.24
CA PRO A 126 28.40 -7.03 0.05
C PRO A 126 27.87 -7.14 1.48
N ILE A 127 26.73 -7.79 1.62
CA ILE A 127 26.13 -8.17 2.91
C ILE A 127 25.63 -9.62 2.85
N THR A 128 25.32 -10.18 4.00
CA THR A 128 24.61 -11.46 4.13
C THR A 128 23.41 -11.24 5.05
N VAL A 129 22.26 -11.77 4.64
CA VAL A 129 21.05 -11.81 5.47
C VAL A 129 20.77 -13.24 5.87
N SER A 130 20.36 -13.45 7.12
CA SER A 130 19.93 -14.77 7.58
C SER A 130 18.54 -15.12 7.07
N ALA A 131 18.17 -16.40 7.13
CA ALA A 131 16.82 -16.88 6.81
C ALA A 131 16.31 -16.37 5.45
N SER A 132 17.19 -16.35 4.45
CA SER A 132 16.94 -15.85 3.10
C SER A 132 16.45 -14.39 3.03
N GLY A 133 16.62 -13.62 4.11
CA GLY A 133 16.10 -12.26 4.25
C GLY A 133 14.70 -12.17 4.84
N LEU A 134 14.16 -13.24 5.41
CA LEU A 134 12.79 -13.34 5.92
C LEU A 134 12.76 -13.32 7.46
N THR A 135 11.64 -12.83 8.01
CA THR A 135 11.28 -12.92 9.43
C THR A 135 10.22 -13.99 9.68
N GLN A 136 9.35 -14.24 8.71
CA GLN A 136 8.27 -15.21 8.78
C GLN A 136 7.99 -15.77 7.39
N VAL A 137 7.60 -17.05 7.31
CA VAL A 137 7.12 -17.68 6.09
C VAL A 137 5.80 -18.38 6.38
N TYR A 138 4.76 -18.00 5.65
CA TYR A 138 3.48 -18.69 5.57
C TYR A 138 3.54 -19.67 4.39
N ALA A 139 3.25 -20.95 4.64
CA ALA A 139 3.40 -22.00 3.64
C ALA A 139 2.14 -22.87 3.52
N GLY A 140 1.73 -23.14 2.28
CA GLY A 140 0.56 -23.97 1.97
C GLY A 140 -0.70 -23.41 2.62
N ALA A 141 -1.29 -24.19 3.54
CA ALA A 141 -2.50 -23.79 4.25
C ALA A 141 -2.36 -22.49 5.05
N GLU A 142 -1.18 -22.22 5.61
CA GLU A 142 -0.93 -20.95 6.32
C GLU A 142 -0.93 -19.75 5.36
N SER A 143 -0.41 -19.92 4.15
CA SER A 143 -0.43 -18.89 3.11
C SER A 143 -1.86 -18.62 2.64
N ALA A 144 -2.63 -19.67 2.37
CA ALA A 144 -4.04 -19.55 2.01
C ALA A 144 -4.85 -18.84 3.10
N ALA A 145 -4.61 -19.19 4.38
CA ALA A 145 -5.24 -18.55 5.52
C ALA A 145 -4.88 -17.06 5.64
N TYR A 146 -3.62 -16.69 5.37
CA TYR A 146 -3.19 -15.28 5.36
C TYR A 146 -4.01 -14.45 4.37
N PHE A 147 -4.26 -14.98 3.17
CA PHE A 147 -5.04 -14.29 2.13
C PHE A 147 -6.56 -14.49 2.25
N GLY A 148 -7.04 -15.26 3.23
CA GLY A 148 -8.47 -15.52 3.43
C GLY A 148 -9.12 -16.33 2.31
N VAL A 149 -8.37 -17.22 1.67
CA VAL A 149 -8.84 -18.07 0.55
C VAL A 149 -8.70 -19.56 0.88
N PRO A 150 -9.47 -20.46 0.22
CA PRO A 150 -9.21 -21.88 0.34
C PRO A 150 -7.88 -22.27 -0.30
N VAL A 151 -7.23 -23.32 0.21
CA VAL A 151 -5.95 -23.86 -0.33
C VAL A 151 -6.05 -24.26 -1.81
N SER A 152 -7.26 -24.60 -2.28
CA SER A 152 -7.51 -24.94 -3.67
C SER A 152 -7.51 -23.73 -4.63
N ASP A 153 -7.50 -22.49 -4.12
CA ASP A 153 -7.46 -21.31 -4.97
C ASP A 153 -6.07 -21.17 -5.63
N PRO A 154 -5.97 -21.16 -6.96
CA PRO A 154 -4.67 -21.07 -7.64
C PRO A 154 -4.06 -19.67 -7.61
N ARG A 155 -4.79 -18.65 -7.14
CA ARG A 155 -4.37 -17.24 -7.21
C ARG A 155 -3.55 -16.79 -6.01
N HIS A 156 -3.53 -17.54 -4.91
CA HIS A 156 -2.63 -17.24 -3.80
C HIS A 156 -1.30 -17.95 -4.00
N PRO A 157 -0.18 -17.35 -3.54
CA PRO A 157 1.10 -18.04 -3.55
C PRO A 157 1.08 -19.18 -2.53
N ASP A 158 1.80 -20.25 -2.83
CA ASP A 158 2.02 -21.35 -1.90
C ASP A 158 2.97 -20.95 -0.77
N ILE A 159 3.87 -20.01 -1.05
CA ILE A 159 4.83 -19.45 -0.11
C ILE A 159 4.64 -17.94 -0.07
N PHE A 160 4.36 -17.41 1.11
CA PHE A 160 4.36 -15.98 1.38
C PHE A 160 5.33 -15.65 2.52
N GLY A 161 6.40 -14.93 2.19
CA GLY A 161 7.44 -14.51 3.12
C GLY A 161 7.32 -13.05 3.53
N ILE A 162 7.38 -12.80 4.83
CA ILE A 162 7.57 -11.45 5.39
C ILE A 162 9.05 -11.19 5.49
N VAL A 163 9.52 -10.14 4.83
CA VAL A 163 10.94 -9.81 4.81
C VAL A 163 11.43 -9.21 6.14
N GLN A 164 12.74 -9.28 6.36
CA GLN A 164 13.41 -8.44 7.35
C GLN A 164 13.40 -6.99 6.89
N HIS A 165 13.27 -6.04 7.83
CA HIS A 165 13.27 -4.62 7.50
C HIS A 165 14.48 -4.25 6.61
N GLY A 166 14.18 -3.55 5.52
CA GLY A 166 15.12 -3.10 4.51
C GLY A 166 15.46 -4.12 3.42
N VAL A 167 15.05 -5.38 3.53
CA VAL A 167 15.26 -6.37 2.46
C VAL A 167 14.38 -6.06 1.25
N VAL A 168 15.02 -5.98 0.09
CA VAL A 168 14.38 -5.82 -1.21
C VAL A 168 14.96 -6.87 -2.15
N TYR A 169 14.10 -7.75 -2.66
CA TYR A 169 14.52 -8.76 -3.63
C TYR A 169 14.73 -8.13 -5.01
N THR A 170 15.97 -8.22 -5.50
CA THR A 170 16.37 -7.68 -6.81
C THR A 170 17.75 -8.16 -7.25
N GLY A 171 17.89 -8.46 -8.54
CA GLY A 171 19.19 -8.76 -9.15
C GLY A 171 20.07 -7.53 -9.42
N GLY A 172 19.52 -6.31 -9.32
CA GLY A 172 20.19 -5.06 -9.68
C GLY A 172 20.50 -4.15 -8.48
N LYS A 173 21.17 -3.02 -8.75
CA LYS A 173 21.46 -1.97 -7.75
C LYS A 173 20.58 -0.73 -7.89
N GLY A 174 19.65 -0.72 -8.84
CA GLY A 174 18.82 0.45 -9.15
C GLY A 174 17.69 0.69 -8.16
N LYS A 175 17.13 -0.36 -7.56
CA LYS A 175 16.08 -0.24 -6.54
C LYS A 175 16.65 0.35 -5.26
N ILE A 176 15.98 1.33 -4.67
CA ILE A 176 16.39 1.96 -3.40
C ILE A 176 15.34 1.80 -2.29
N ALA A 177 14.13 1.41 -2.66
CA ALA A 177 13.00 1.02 -1.84
C ALA A 177 12.05 0.21 -2.71
N GLU A 178 11.16 -0.57 -2.10
CA GLU A 178 10.05 -1.27 -2.74
C GLU A 178 8.76 -1.15 -1.92
N HIS A 179 7.71 -1.81 -2.39
CA HIS A 179 6.47 -2.02 -1.65
C HIS A 179 5.81 -3.33 -2.10
N GLY A 180 4.86 -3.83 -1.31
CA GLY A 180 4.13 -5.06 -1.63
C GLY A 180 4.23 -6.11 -0.53
N GLY A 181 5.15 -5.91 0.41
CA GLY A 181 5.28 -6.66 1.65
C GLY A 181 4.30 -6.27 2.75
N ALA A 182 4.56 -6.80 3.94
CA ALA A 182 3.77 -6.54 5.15
C ALA A 182 4.37 -5.46 6.05
N GLY A 183 5.39 -4.72 5.58
CA GLY A 183 6.06 -3.70 6.34
C GLY A 183 5.12 -2.52 6.68
N PHE A 184 5.31 -1.92 7.86
CA PHE A 184 4.52 -0.74 8.24
C PHE A 184 4.77 0.45 7.30
N GLN A 185 5.97 0.58 6.74
CA GLN A 185 6.30 1.65 5.80
C GLN A 185 5.63 1.45 4.43
N ASP A 186 5.35 0.21 4.04
CA ASP A 186 4.60 -0.15 2.84
C ASP A 186 3.11 0.08 3.06
N ARG A 187 2.59 -0.31 4.23
CA ARG A 187 1.14 -0.38 4.48
C ARG A 187 0.54 0.90 5.04
N ASN A 188 1.30 1.69 5.79
CA ASN A 188 0.77 2.90 6.44
C ASN A 188 0.82 4.09 5.48
N VAL A 189 -0.36 4.61 5.16
CA VAL A 189 -0.52 5.81 4.31
C VAL A 189 -1.32 6.87 5.05
N PRO A 190 -1.06 8.16 4.80
CA PRO A 190 -1.90 9.21 5.36
C PRO A 190 -3.32 9.16 4.79
N ILE A 191 -4.30 9.53 5.61
CA ILE A 191 -5.68 9.81 5.18
C ILE A 191 -6.04 11.21 5.68
N LEU A 192 -6.41 12.10 4.75
CA LEU A 192 -6.96 13.42 5.04
C LEU A 192 -8.36 13.52 4.46
N VAL A 193 -9.33 13.92 5.28
CA VAL A 193 -10.72 14.12 4.86
C VAL A 193 -11.10 15.58 5.05
N VAL A 194 -11.56 16.21 3.97
CA VAL A 194 -12.14 17.55 3.97
C VAL A 194 -13.60 17.40 3.57
N VAL A 195 -14.54 17.91 4.37
CA VAL A 195 -15.95 17.93 4.03
C VAL A 195 -16.51 19.35 4.04
N PRO A 196 -17.48 19.67 3.17
CA PRO A 196 -18.20 20.93 3.19
C PRO A 196 -18.73 21.27 4.59
N GLY A 197 -18.51 22.51 5.02
CA GLY A 197 -19.03 23.02 6.29
C GLY A 197 -18.15 22.77 7.52
N MET A 198 -17.12 21.91 7.46
CA MET A 198 -16.13 21.82 8.54
C MET A 198 -15.30 23.11 8.59
N ARG A 199 -15.26 23.75 9.77
CA ARG A 199 -14.59 25.05 9.97
C ARG A 199 -13.24 24.94 10.67
N GLN A 200 -12.95 23.80 11.28
CA GLN A 200 -11.73 23.53 12.04
C GLN A 200 -11.20 22.15 11.68
N GLY A 201 -9.87 21.99 11.68
CA GLY A 201 -9.23 20.70 11.51
C GLY A 201 -9.07 20.00 12.86
N GLU A 202 -9.24 18.68 12.87
CA GLU A 202 -9.03 17.81 14.02
C GLU A 202 -8.13 16.65 13.60
N GLN A 203 -7.20 16.26 14.48
CA GLN A 203 -6.47 15.01 14.32
C GLN A 203 -7.21 13.91 15.06
N ILE A 204 -7.59 12.86 14.33
CA ILE A 204 -8.25 11.69 14.91
C ILE A 204 -7.19 10.61 15.11
N GLY A 205 -6.90 10.29 16.37
CA GLY A 205 -5.90 9.26 16.74
C GLY A 205 -6.40 7.82 16.67
N ALA A 206 -7.64 7.59 16.21
CA ALA A 206 -8.18 6.25 16.03
C ALA A 206 -7.47 5.54 14.88
N GLN A 207 -7.17 4.24 15.05
CA GLN A 207 -6.66 3.42 13.95
C GLN A 207 -7.73 3.30 12.87
N VAL A 208 -7.31 3.47 11.62
CA VAL A 208 -8.17 3.36 10.44
C VAL A 208 -7.47 2.57 9.33
N GLU A 209 -8.27 1.96 8.48
CA GLU A 209 -7.82 1.20 7.30
C GLU A 209 -8.30 1.88 6.01
N THR A 210 -7.55 1.73 4.91
CA THR A 210 -7.94 2.31 3.60
C THR A 210 -9.25 1.70 3.06
N THR A 211 -9.63 0.50 3.51
CA THR A 211 -10.92 -0.14 3.21
C THR A 211 -12.11 0.70 3.68
N GLN A 212 -11.93 1.56 4.69
CA GLN A 212 -12.97 2.46 5.20
C GLN A 212 -13.28 3.64 4.27
N ILE A 213 -12.46 3.90 3.24
CA ILE A 213 -12.68 5.00 2.28
C ILE A 213 -13.96 4.77 1.47
N ALA A 214 -14.18 3.57 0.93
CA ALA A 214 -15.35 3.26 0.12
C ALA A 214 -16.70 3.44 0.87
N PRO A 215 -16.93 2.83 2.05
CA PRO A 215 -18.17 3.05 2.81
C PRO A 215 -18.34 4.51 3.22
N THR A 216 -17.23 5.23 3.47
CA THR A 216 -17.27 6.67 3.77
C THR A 216 -17.77 7.50 2.58
N ILE A 217 -17.29 7.20 1.36
CA ILE A 217 -17.77 7.87 0.14
C ILE A 217 -19.28 7.66 -0.02
N LEU A 218 -19.78 6.44 0.12
CA LEU A 218 -21.22 6.15 0.04
C LEU A 218 -21.99 6.97 1.08
N ARG A 219 -21.51 7.01 2.32
CA ARG A 219 -22.13 7.79 3.40
C ARG A 219 -22.20 9.28 3.07
N LEU A 220 -21.12 9.86 2.54
CA LEU A 220 -21.05 11.28 2.16
C LEU A 220 -21.98 11.63 0.99
N LEU A 221 -22.22 10.67 0.08
CA LEU A 221 -23.18 10.80 -1.01
C LEU A 221 -24.64 10.53 -0.58
N GLY A 222 -24.90 10.24 0.69
CA GLY A 222 -26.23 9.89 1.19
C GLY A 222 -26.68 8.47 0.81
N LEU A 223 -25.78 7.63 0.30
CA LEU A 223 -26.03 6.24 -0.05
C LEU A 223 -25.83 5.31 1.16
N ASN A 224 -26.37 4.09 1.07
CA ASN A 224 -26.23 3.08 2.11
C ASN A 224 -24.89 2.34 2.01
N PRO A 225 -23.94 2.46 2.97
CA PRO A 225 -22.67 1.74 2.94
C PRO A 225 -22.83 0.21 2.90
N TYR A 226 -23.91 -0.33 3.49
CA TYR A 226 -24.21 -1.77 3.44
C TYR A 226 -24.59 -2.27 2.06
N ALA A 227 -24.70 -1.41 1.04
CA ALA A 227 -24.82 -1.85 -0.35
C ALA A 227 -23.52 -2.51 -0.87
N LEU A 228 -22.38 -2.29 -0.20
CA LEU A 228 -21.12 -2.96 -0.52
C LEU A 228 -21.08 -4.35 0.14
N GLN A 229 -20.84 -5.39 -0.65
CA GLN A 229 -20.67 -6.76 -0.15
C GLN A 229 -19.49 -6.85 0.85
N ALA A 230 -18.38 -6.16 0.57
CA ALA A 230 -17.23 -6.12 1.47
C ALA A 230 -17.59 -5.60 2.87
N VAL A 231 -18.43 -4.56 2.96
CA VAL A 231 -18.90 -4.05 4.27
C VAL A 231 -19.74 -5.09 5.01
N GLN A 232 -20.53 -5.90 4.31
CA GLN A 232 -21.33 -6.96 4.93
C GLN A 232 -20.47 -8.12 5.44
N ILE A 233 -19.43 -8.49 4.68
CA ILE A 233 -18.54 -9.62 4.99
C ILE A 233 -17.51 -9.25 6.05
N GLU A 234 -16.86 -8.09 5.89
CA GLU A 234 -15.73 -7.66 6.71
C GLU A 234 -16.14 -6.72 7.85
N HIS A 235 -17.42 -6.33 7.90
CA HIS A 235 -17.94 -5.37 8.88
C HIS A 235 -17.18 -4.02 8.89
N THR A 236 -16.64 -3.61 7.74
CA THR A 236 -15.87 -2.37 7.59
C THR A 236 -16.70 -1.14 7.95
N GLN A 237 -16.18 -0.32 8.87
CA GLN A 237 -16.86 0.89 9.34
C GLN A 237 -16.53 2.11 8.47
N VAL A 238 -17.40 3.12 8.46
CA VAL A 238 -17.04 4.44 7.93
C VAL A 238 -15.91 5.07 8.74
N LEU A 239 -15.17 5.99 8.15
CA LEU A 239 -14.13 6.74 8.85
C LEU A 239 -14.72 7.52 10.04
N PRO A 240 -14.02 7.55 11.19
CA PRO A 240 -14.46 8.28 12.38
C PRO A 240 -14.47 9.80 12.15
N GLY A 241 -15.11 10.54 13.06
CA GLY A 241 -15.19 12.00 13.01
C GLY A 241 -16.19 12.58 12.02
N LEU A 242 -16.71 11.77 11.10
CA LEU A 242 -17.73 12.18 10.11
C LEU A 242 -19.14 11.98 10.68
N ARG A 243 -19.52 12.79 11.68
CA ARG A 243 -20.91 12.81 12.17
C ARG A 243 -21.78 13.62 11.20
N ARG A 244 -23.01 13.14 10.97
CA ARG A 244 -24.02 13.86 10.18
C ARG A 244 -24.25 15.23 10.81
N HIS A 245 -24.12 16.29 10.01
CA HIS A 245 -24.85 17.54 10.24
C HIS A 245 -26.28 17.38 9.74
#